data_AF-A0A8J3DA71-F1
#
_entry.id   AF-A0A8J3DA71-F1
#
_cell.length_a   1.000
_cell.length_b   1.000
_cell.length_c   1.000
_cell.angle_alpha   90.00
_cell.angle_beta   90.00
_cell.angle_gamma   90.00
#
_symmetry.space_group_name_H-M   'P 1'
#
loop_
_entity.id
_entity.type
_entity.pdbx_description
1 polymer ?
#
loop_
_entity_poly.entity_id
_entity_poly.type
_entity_poly.pdbx_seq_one_letter_code
_entity_poly.pdbx_strand_id
1 'polypeptide(L)'
;MDYTDLAWTYPAVYTLNLLKVPVPHADSCFKNGQQAWIEKALWKNGPWYWSFYQKVDLYRLFGQPGPDEPGVTTKKPWQLYYKPRTSYLELRKYSEGEFFDLPSLWHLVGSAKTMGATITNPEVVKSFITKRQAPGGGFVEGLDSLARTTEDNAHLMATCEAVMTLAALGVPMPNKEKCIAWLRACQTSSGGFRWSPSATAHSNQPDVWYTWAAIRALKTLGSKSADEKACLRWINSLQNPDGGFGDRPGWKSRLYSTYYAVHSAQLLAGNARRGITQKQMTDETTATIPEGKYRIFQAEHKSPPGDSSMVDAAAEMGFNLLAVKITEKQIDTLEGMSQMVKQARAYAKRKGYSLEIVDFPENYSHRLQWPSGQRADHVSNLLIPPNLSTSELSAYNAAYQAGKIGLPWTDFKEQVIKPMLKLNTLFYPELDYTMTNAYQVYDDGLDGQAGYNAIPGAHFGNSDWMRHFPYKERWIGQLPIVADADAHGDINQWRKYLDEFRNVYIAEDYHYANYIDAAQNGRLVCVIRYESGEIRYYGAPAAVAYLKKHRSEWQWW
;
A
#
# COMPACT_ATOMS: atom_id res chain seq x y z
N MET A 1 4.42 4.30 24.57
CA MET A 1 4.28 2.88 24.16
C MET A 1 3.82 2.89 22.71
N ASP A 2 4.75 2.70 21.79
CA ASP A 2 4.54 2.87 20.36
C ASP A 2 4.04 1.55 19.72
N TYR A 3 2.83 1.14 20.09
CA TYR A 3 2.25 -0.14 19.65
C TYR A 3 1.95 -0.18 18.14
N THR A 4 2.76 -0.89 17.36
CA THR A 4 2.44 -1.20 15.96
C THR A 4 2.86 -2.61 15.56
N ASP A 5 2.57 -3.65 16.36
CA ASP A 5 3.10 -4.99 16.07
C ASP A 5 2.06 -6.00 15.56
N LEU A 6 0.73 -5.79 15.63
CA LEU A 6 -0.20 -6.83 15.16
C LEU A 6 0.01 -7.27 13.70
N ALA A 7 0.08 -6.29 12.79
CA ALA A 7 0.31 -6.56 11.38
C ALA A 7 1.66 -7.22 11.08
N TRP A 8 2.61 -7.21 12.00
CA TRP A 8 3.96 -7.72 11.79
C TRP A 8 4.18 -9.03 12.56
N THR A 9 3.72 -9.07 13.81
CA THR A 9 3.64 -10.24 14.67
C THR A 9 2.83 -11.36 14.04
N TYR A 10 1.61 -11.09 13.55
CA TYR A 10 0.74 -12.14 13.02
C TYR A 10 1.40 -12.99 11.91
N PRO A 11 1.88 -12.41 10.80
CA PRO A 11 2.51 -13.20 9.75
C PRO A 11 3.79 -13.90 10.24
N ALA A 12 4.58 -13.27 11.12
CA ALA A 12 5.78 -13.85 11.70
C ALA A 12 5.48 -15.10 12.56
N VAL A 13 4.57 -14.98 13.52
CA VAL A 13 4.17 -16.06 14.43
C VAL A 13 3.52 -17.21 13.66
N TYR A 14 2.64 -16.91 12.70
CA TYR A 14 2.03 -17.93 11.85
C TYR A 14 3.11 -18.72 11.08
N THR A 15 4.08 -18.01 10.51
CA THR A 15 5.20 -18.61 9.77
C THR A 15 6.01 -19.56 10.66
N LEU A 16 6.39 -19.12 11.86
CA LEU A 16 7.14 -19.95 12.82
C LEU A 16 6.36 -21.21 13.21
N ASN A 17 5.06 -21.10 13.44
CA ASN A 17 4.20 -22.25 13.76
C ASN A 17 4.08 -23.25 12.59
N LEU A 18 4.06 -22.78 11.34
CA LEU A 18 4.11 -23.64 10.16
C LEU A 18 5.46 -24.36 10.04
N LEU A 19 6.55 -23.68 10.36
CA LEU A 19 7.90 -24.23 10.36
C LEU A 19 8.23 -25.09 11.58
N LYS A 20 7.31 -25.18 12.56
CA LYS A 20 7.52 -25.88 13.83
C LYS A 20 8.75 -25.34 14.58
N VAL A 21 8.89 -24.02 14.60
CA VAL A 21 9.92 -23.29 15.34
C VAL A 21 9.24 -22.55 16.50
N PRO A 22 9.77 -22.62 17.73
CA PRO A 22 9.24 -21.86 18.86
C PRO A 22 9.23 -20.36 18.59
N VAL A 23 8.20 -19.66 19.07
CA VAL A 23 8.15 -18.18 19.02
C VAL A 23 9.14 -17.61 20.04
N PRO A 24 10.14 -16.82 19.60
CA PRO A 24 11.07 -16.16 20.52
C PRO A 24 10.33 -15.18 21.42
N HIS A 25 10.66 -15.17 22.72
CA HIS A 25 10.06 -14.26 23.70
C HIS A 25 8.51 -14.18 23.63
N ALA A 26 7.86 -15.35 23.56
CA ALA A 26 6.43 -15.51 23.31
C ALA A 26 5.52 -14.53 24.07
N ASP A 27 5.75 -14.35 25.38
CA ASP A 27 4.94 -13.45 26.21
C ASP A 27 5.05 -11.98 25.77
N SER A 28 6.28 -11.52 25.50
CA SER A 28 6.53 -10.15 25.00
C SER A 28 5.95 -9.98 23.61
N CYS A 29 6.14 -10.97 22.74
CA CYS A 29 5.62 -10.99 21.38
C CYS A 29 4.09 -10.86 21.37
N PHE A 30 3.38 -11.64 22.18
CA PHE A 30 1.93 -11.56 22.28
C PHE A 30 1.48 -10.23 22.88
N LYS A 31 2.09 -9.81 24.01
CA LYS A 31 1.72 -8.56 24.71
C LYS A 31 1.80 -7.33 23.79
N ASN A 32 2.84 -7.25 22.96
CA ASN A 32 3.06 -6.11 22.05
C ASN A 32 2.37 -6.29 20.69
N GLY A 33 2.16 -7.54 20.26
CA GLY A 33 1.58 -7.92 18.98
C GLY A 33 0.07 -8.03 18.93
N GLN A 34 -0.64 -7.94 20.06
CA GLN A 34 -2.09 -8.09 20.07
C GLN A 34 -2.89 -6.82 19.72
N GLN A 35 -2.21 -5.69 19.48
CA GLN A 35 -2.84 -4.41 19.16
C GLN A 35 -2.30 -3.84 17.85
N ALA A 36 -3.20 -3.35 17.01
CA ALA A 36 -2.84 -2.55 15.84
C ALA A 36 -2.85 -1.05 16.18
N TRP A 37 -2.01 -0.27 15.49
CA TRP A 37 -1.94 1.19 15.67
C TRP A 37 -3.30 1.87 15.48
N ILE A 38 -4.09 1.36 14.52
CA ILE A 38 -5.43 1.83 14.19
C ILE A 38 -6.35 1.90 15.41
N GLU A 39 -6.11 1.08 16.44
CA GLU A 39 -6.93 1.03 17.66
C GLU A 39 -6.68 2.19 18.62
N LYS A 40 -5.55 2.90 18.49
CA LYS A 40 -5.18 4.00 19.39
C LYS A 40 -6.09 5.21 19.29
N ALA A 41 -6.88 5.33 18.23
CA ALA A 41 -7.74 6.49 18.06
C ALA A 41 -8.99 6.15 17.23
N LEU A 42 -10.02 7.02 17.32
CA LEU A 42 -11.32 6.87 16.63
C LEU A 42 -11.24 7.11 15.11
N TRP A 43 -10.15 6.66 14.47
CA TRP A 43 -9.84 6.96 13.08
C TRP A 43 -10.77 6.19 12.16
N LYS A 44 -11.31 6.88 11.17
CA LYS A 44 -12.38 6.32 10.35
C LYS A 44 -11.87 5.44 9.19
N ASN A 45 -10.55 5.41 8.92
CA ASN A 45 -10.04 5.09 7.59
C ASN A 45 -9.13 3.86 7.49
N GLY A 46 -8.98 3.05 8.54
CA GLY A 46 -8.00 1.98 8.51
C GLY A 46 -8.59 0.59 8.21
N PRO A 47 -7.71 -0.42 8.02
CA PRO A 47 -8.09 -1.80 7.67
C PRO A 47 -8.64 -2.58 8.89
N TRP A 48 -9.76 -2.11 9.45
CA TRP A 48 -10.38 -2.60 10.68
C TRP A 48 -10.71 -4.11 10.65
N TYR A 49 -11.36 -4.58 9.59
CA TYR A 49 -11.77 -5.98 9.45
C TYR A 49 -10.56 -6.92 9.33
N TRP A 50 -9.56 -6.50 8.56
CA TRP A 50 -8.30 -7.23 8.40
C TRP A 50 -7.52 -7.31 9.72
N SER A 51 -7.43 -6.19 10.45
CA SER A 51 -6.78 -6.15 11.77
C SER A 51 -7.50 -7.06 12.77
N PHE A 52 -8.84 -7.04 12.78
CA PHE A 52 -9.64 -7.93 13.63
C PHE A 52 -9.38 -9.42 13.32
N TYR A 53 -9.34 -9.79 12.03
CA TYR A 53 -9.02 -11.16 11.60
C TYR A 53 -7.66 -11.62 12.11
N GLN A 54 -6.63 -10.78 11.96
CA GLN A 54 -5.29 -11.09 12.45
C GLN A 54 -5.23 -11.23 13.95
N LYS A 55 -5.92 -10.35 14.68
CA LYS A 55 -5.99 -10.39 16.14
C LYS A 55 -6.59 -11.72 16.62
N VAL A 56 -7.73 -12.11 16.06
CA VAL A 56 -8.40 -13.37 16.41
C VAL A 56 -7.50 -14.57 16.14
N ASP A 57 -6.87 -14.64 14.96
CA ASP A 57 -5.96 -15.74 14.67
C ASP A 57 -4.69 -15.73 15.53
N LEU A 58 -4.16 -14.56 15.89
CA LEU A 58 -3.02 -14.45 16.80
C LEU A 58 -3.36 -15.04 18.17
N TYR A 59 -4.51 -14.69 18.74
CA TYR A 59 -4.98 -15.27 20.00
C TYR A 59 -5.07 -16.80 19.92
N ARG A 60 -5.62 -17.33 18.82
CA ARG A 60 -5.66 -18.78 18.58
C ARG A 60 -4.26 -19.39 18.54
N LEU A 61 -3.30 -18.77 17.85
CA LEU A 61 -1.93 -19.27 17.74
C LEU A 61 -1.20 -19.33 19.08
N PHE A 62 -1.53 -18.44 20.02
CA PHE A 62 -1.00 -18.43 21.38
C PHE A 62 -1.88 -19.21 22.39
N GLY A 63 -2.93 -19.89 21.94
CA GLY A 63 -3.83 -20.64 22.82
C GLY A 63 -4.64 -19.77 23.79
N GLN A 64 -4.84 -18.50 23.46
CA GLN A 64 -5.58 -17.54 24.28
C GLN A 64 -7.09 -17.62 23.98
N PRO A 65 -7.97 -17.35 24.97
CA PRO A 65 -9.42 -17.58 24.85
C PRO A 65 -10.14 -16.71 23.81
N GLY A 66 -9.53 -15.62 23.36
CA GLY A 66 -10.05 -14.71 22.33
C GLY A 66 -9.76 -13.25 22.66
N PRO A 67 -9.80 -12.34 21.67
CA PRO A 67 -9.46 -10.94 21.88
C PRO A 67 -10.46 -10.22 22.77
N ASP A 68 -9.94 -9.32 23.60
CA ASP A 68 -10.75 -8.34 24.33
C ASP A 68 -11.15 -7.20 23.38
N GLU A 69 -12.19 -7.47 22.58
CA GLU A 69 -12.68 -6.57 21.53
C GLU A 69 -14.11 -6.10 21.85
N PRO A 70 -14.35 -4.79 22.02
CA PRO A 70 -15.65 -4.28 22.44
C PRO A 70 -16.81 -4.74 21.54
N GLY A 71 -17.83 -5.35 22.15
CA GLY A 71 -19.01 -5.85 21.44
C GLY A 71 -18.82 -7.20 20.71
N VAL A 72 -17.61 -7.76 20.71
CA VAL A 72 -17.31 -9.10 20.18
C VAL A 72 -17.34 -10.11 21.32
N THR A 73 -18.12 -11.17 21.17
CA THR A 73 -18.12 -12.29 22.14
C THR A 73 -18.16 -13.63 21.41
N THR A 74 -17.50 -14.63 21.97
CA THR A 74 -17.45 -16.00 21.40
C THR A 74 -18.79 -16.75 21.52
N LYS A 75 -19.69 -16.28 22.39
CA LYS A 75 -20.97 -16.95 22.71
C LYS A 75 -22.19 -16.38 21.97
N LYS A 76 -22.09 -15.20 21.37
CA LYS A 76 -23.23 -14.55 20.70
C LYS A 76 -23.40 -15.11 19.28
N PRO A 77 -24.63 -15.46 18.86
CA PRO A 77 -24.92 -15.74 17.45
C PRO A 77 -24.78 -14.46 16.60
N TRP A 78 -24.13 -14.58 15.44
CA TRP A 78 -23.88 -13.46 14.54
C TRP A 78 -24.91 -13.46 13.41
N GLN A 79 -25.55 -12.30 13.23
CA GLN A 79 -26.36 -12.01 12.05
C GLN A 79 -25.56 -11.08 11.15
N LEU A 80 -25.39 -11.47 9.90
CA LEU A 80 -24.63 -10.71 8.91
C LEU A 80 -25.57 -9.86 8.06
N TYR A 81 -25.16 -8.63 7.74
CA TYR A 81 -25.88 -7.81 6.78
C TYR A 81 -24.92 -6.98 5.93
N TYR A 82 -25.27 -6.85 4.66
CA TYR A 82 -24.51 -6.08 3.70
C TYR A 82 -24.94 -4.62 3.74
N LYS A 83 -23.96 -3.72 3.83
CA LYS A 83 -24.15 -2.29 3.68
C LYS A 83 -23.04 -1.74 2.77
N PRO A 84 -23.34 -1.19 1.59
CA PRO A 84 -22.31 -0.65 0.71
C PRO A 84 -21.60 0.54 1.39
N ARG A 85 -20.30 0.64 1.20
CA ARG A 85 -19.53 1.83 1.59
C ARG A 85 -19.85 2.99 0.67
N THR A 86 -20.24 4.12 1.26
CA THR A 86 -20.47 5.40 0.60
C THR A 86 -19.23 6.30 0.61
N SER A 87 -18.31 6.06 1.55
CA SER A 87 -17.00 6.72 1.60
C SER A 87 -15.99 5.86 2.38
N TYR A 88 -14.74 6.30 2.40
CA TYR A 88 -13.66 5.67 3.16
C TYR A 88 -13.68 5.99 4.66
N LEU A 89 -14.52 6.95 5.08
CA LEU A 89 -14.66 7.42 6.47
C LEU A 89 -15.65 6.56 7.29
N GLU A 90 -15.98 5.34 6.88
CA GLU A 90 -16.98 4.51 7.56
C GLU A 90 -16.39 3.70 8.73
N LEU A 91 -17.14 3.67 9.84
CA LEU A 91 -16.72 3.12 11.14
C LEU A 91 -16.60 1.58 11.17
N ARG A 92 -15.85 1.09 12.17
CA ARG A 92 -15.76 -0.33 12.55
C ARG A 92 -17.12 -0.87 13.04
N LYS A 93 -17.85 -1.55 12.16
CA LYS A 93 -19.16 -2.17 12.49
C LYS A 93 -19.16 -3.70 12.40
N TYR A 94 -17.98 -4.33 12.40
CA TYR A 94 -17.88 -5.79 12.42
C TYR A 94 -18.59 -6.42 13.62
N SER A 95 -18.58 -5.78 14.80
CA SER A 95 -19.26 -6.30 16.01
C SER A 95 -20.79 -6.32 15.87
N GLU A 96 -21.35 -5.57 14.92
CA GLU A 96 -22.76 -5.56 14.55
C GLU A 96 -23.09 -6.63 13.47
N GLY A 97 -22.07 -7.22 12.84
CA GLY A 97 -22.22 -8.14 11.70
C GLY A 97 -22.31 -7.44 10.34
N GLU A 98 -21.99 -6.16 10.27
CA GLU A 98 -21.92 -5.39 9.03
C GLU A 98 -20.76 -5.87 8.15
N PHE A 99 -20.96 -5.91 6.84
CA PHE A 99 -19.88 -6.02 5.85
C PHE A 99 -20.23 -5.23 4.59
N PHE A 100 -19.23 -4.85 3.80
CA PHE A 100 -19.41 -3.95 2.64
C PHE A 100 -18.75 -4.44 1.35
N ASP A 101 -17.94 -5.50 1.42
CA ASP A 101 -17.24 -6.10 0.28
C ASP A 101 -16.85 -7.56 0.61
N LEU A 102 -16.25 -8.26 -0.36
CA LEU A 102 -15.76 -9.64 -0.15
C LEU A 102 -14.62 -9.72 0.89
N PRO A 103 -13.64 -8.80 0.92
CA PRO A 103 -12.61 -8.80 1.96
C PRO A 103 -13.17 -8.67 3.38
N SER A 104 -14.02 -7.67 3.64
CA SER A 104 -14.65 -7.46 4.95
C SER A 104 -15.51 -8.65 5.36
N LEU A 105 -16.26 -9.23 4.40
CA LEU A 105 -17.05 -10.43 4.64
C LEU A 105 -16.19 -11.64 5.02
N TRP A 106 -15.11 -11.93 4.27
CA TRP A 106 -14.22 -13.04 4.60
C TRP A 106 -13.56 -12.84 5.95
N HIS A 107 -13.01 -11.66 6.22
CA HIS A 107 -12.37 -11.37 7.51
C HIS A 107 -13.35 -11.53 8.68
N LEU A 108 -14.60 -11.11 8.51
CA LEU A 108 -15.66 -11.25 9.50
C LEU A 108 -16.02 -12.74 9.74
N VAL A 109 -16.33 -13.48 8.67
CA VAL A 109 -16.72 -14.89 8.74
C VAL A 109 -15.58 -15.77 9.26
N GLY A 110 -14.36 -15.54 8.77
CA GLY A 110 -13.15 -16.22 9.21
C GLY A 110 -12.88 -15.99 10.69
N SER A 111 -13.04 -14.75 11.18
CA SER A 111 -12.92 -14.42 12.59
C SER A 111 -13.97 -15.14 13.44
N ALA A 112 -15.25 -15.05 13.05
CA ALA A 112 -16.35 -15.69 13.75
C ALA A 112 -16.13 -17.20 13.88
N LYS A 113 -15.71 -17.86 12.79
CA LYS A 113 -15.42 -19.30 12.77
C LYS A 113 -14.21 -19.67 13.64
N THR A 114 -13.16 -18.86 13.61
CA THR A 114 -11.96 -19.08 14.44
C THR A 114 -12.27 -18.96 15.93
N MET A 115 -13.20 -18.08 16.30
CA MET A 115 -13.71 -17.93 17.67
C MET A 115 -14.74 -19.00 18.08
N GLY A 116 -15.15 -19.88 17.18
CA GLY A 116 -16.22 -20.86 17.42
C GLY A 116 -17.63 -20.27 17.46
N ALA A 117 -17.83 -19.05 16.95
CA ALA A 117 -19.13 -18.41 16.91
C ALA A 117 -20.02 -18.96 15.78
N THR A 118 -21.33 -18.93 16.00
CA THR A 118 -22.34 -19.36 15.02
C THR A 118 -22.86 -18.18 14.22
N ILE A 119 -22.95 -18.34 12.91
CA ILE A 119 -23.62 -17.39 12.00
C ILE A 119 -25.01 -17.93 11.69
N THR A 120 -26.07 -17.17 11.95
CA THR A 120 -27.45 -17.66 11.93
C THR A 120 -28.20 -17.42 10.62
N ASN A 121 -27.63 -16.62 9.71
CA ASN A 121 -28.27 -16.22 8.46
C ASN A 121 -27.34 -16.39 7.22
N PRO A 122 -26.78 -17.58 6.98
CA PRO A 122 -25.83 -17.83 5.88
C PRO A 122 -26.41 -17.59 4.47
N GLU A 123 -27.74 -17.57 4.32
CA GLU A 123 -28.43 -17.27 3.08
C GLU A 123 -28.19 -15.85 2.57
N VAL A 124 -27.99 -14.87 3.45
CA VAL A 124 -27.61 -13.49 3.07
C VAL A 124 -26.26 -13.51 2.36
N VAL A 125 -25.30 -14.26 2.92
CA VAL A 125 -23.96 -14.43 2.33
C VAL A 125 -24.02 -15.18 1.00
N LYS A 126 -24.79 -16.27 0.93
CA LYS A 126 -24.99 -17.01 -0.32
C LYS A 126 -25.54 -16.11 -1.42
N SER A 127 -26.57 -15.31 -1.12
CA SER A 127 -27.19 -14.37 -2.05
C SER A 127 -26.20 -13.30 -2.51
N PHE A 128 -25.41 -12.74 -1.58
CA PHE A 128 -24.40 -11.74 -1.86
C PHE A 128 -23.28 -12.26 -2.79
N ILE A 129 -22.74 -13.44 -2.49
CA ILE A 129 -21.62 -14.04 -3.25
C ILE A 129 -22.07 -14.54 -4.63
N THR A 130 -23.23 -15.20 -4.74
CA THR A 130 -23.69 -15.76 -6.01
C THR A 130 -23.88 -14.69 -7.09
N LYS A 131 -24.30 -13.49 -6.71
CA LYS A 131 -24.47 -12.34 -7.61
C LYS A 131 -23.14 -11.75 -8.12
N ARG A 132 -21.99 -12.20 -7.60
CA ARG A 132 -20.65 -11.70 -7.92
C ARG A 132 -19.80 -12.66 -8.72
N GLN A 133 -20.33 -13.83 -9.09
CA GLN A 133 -19.59 -14.75 -9.95
C GLN A 133 -19.71 -14.33 -11.42
N ALA A 134 -18.57 -14.11 -12.07
CA ALA A 134 -18.48 -13.87 -13.51
C ALA A 134 -18.78 -15.15 -14.31
N PRO A 135 -19.24 -15.05 -15.57
CA PRO A 135 -19.56 -16.21 -16.42
C PRO A 135 -18.46 -17.28 -16.54
N GLY A 136 -17.19 -16.87 -16.47
CA GLY A 136 -15.98 -17.69 -16.50
C GLY A 136 -15.62 -18.34 -15.16
N GLY A 137 -16.27 -17.94 -14.06
CA GLY A 137 -16.19 -18.61 -12.76
C GLY A 137 -15.42 -17.86 -11.68
N GLY A 138 -14.64 -16.84 -12.03
CA GLY A 138 -14.02 -15.90 -11.09
C GLY A 138 -15.06 -15.01 -10.40
N PHE A 139 -14.68 -14.34 -9.32
CA PHE A 139 -15.55 -13.42 -8.58
C PHE A 139 -15.06 -11.98 -8.69
N VAL A 140 -16.00 -11.06 -8.73
CA VAL A 140 -15.77 -9.62 -8.69
C VAL A 140 -15.93 -9.13 -7.24
N GLU A 141 -15.13 -8.16 -6.81
CA GLU A 141 -15.26 -7.55 -5.47
C GLU A 141 -16.62 -6.86 -5.32
N GLY A 142 -16.95 -5.98 -6.26
CA GLY A 142 -18.25 -5.33 -6.43
C GLY A 142 -18.74 -4.62 -5.16
N LEU A 143 -18.43 -3.34 -5.01
CA LEU A 143 -18.87 -2.55 -3.85
C LEU A 143 -20.36 -2.19 -3.85
N ASP A 144 -21.02 -2.28 -5.00
CA ASP A 144 -22.44 -1.95 -5.18
C ASP A 144 -23.35 -3.18 -5.08
N SER A 145 -24.63 -2.94 -4.80
CA SER A 145 -25.67 -3.99 -4.77
C SER A 145 -25.92 -4.65 -6.15
N LEU A 146 -25.49 -3.99 -7.23
CA LEU A 146 -25.59 -4.42 -8.63
C LEU A 146 -24.20 -4.60 -9.24
N ALA A 147 -23.39 -5.49 -8.66
CA ALA A 147 -22.07 -5.80 -9.21
C ALA A 147 -22.18 -6.23 -10.69
N ARG A 148 -21.53 -5.49 -11.60
CA ARG A 148 -21.40 -5.91 -13.00
C ARG A 148 -20.38 -7.06 -13.05
N THR A 149 -20.87 -8.27 -13.31
CA THR A 149 -20.06 -9.49 -13.35
C THR A 149 -19.49 -9.74 -14.75
N THR A 150 -18.43 -9.00 -15.08
CA THR A 150 -17.66 -9.22 -16.32
C THR A 150 -16.36 -9.97 -16.02
N GLU A 151 -15.79 -10.62 -17.04
CA GLU A 151 -14.48 -11.27 -16.90
C GLU A 151 -13.38 -10.26 -16.57
N ASP A 152 -13.49 -9.03 -17.10
CA ASP A 152 -12.51 -7.97 -16.89
C ASP A 152 -12.42 -7.51 -15.42
N ASN A 153 -13.52 -7.65 -14.67
CA ASN A 153 -13.60 -7.24 -13.27
C ASN A 153 -13.41 -8.42 -12.29
N ALA A 154 -13.27 -9.65 -12.79
CA ALA A 154 -13.02 -10.81 -11.95
C ALA A 154 -11.58 -10.78 -11.44
N HIS A 155 -11.42 -10.98 -10.13
CA HIS A 155 -10.12 -10.85 -9.47
C HIS A 155 -9.85 -12.06 -8.57
N LEU A 156 -8.61 -12.51 -8.54
CA LEU A 156 -8.24 -13.74 -7.86
C LEU A 156 -8.43 -13.66 -6.33
N MET A 157 -8.18 -12.49 -5.73
CA MET A 157 -8.41 -12.30 -4.29
C MET A 157 -9.89 -12.38 -3.92
N ALA A 158 -10.76 -11.70 -4.67
CA ALA A 158 -12.21 -11.80 -4.52
C ALA A 158 -12.70 -13.26 -4.69
N THR A 159 -12.13 -13.98 -5.67
CA THR A 159 -12.41 -15.40 -5.88
C THR A 159 -12.01 -16.25 -4.69
N CYS A 160 -10.81 -16.05 -4.14
CA CYS A 160 -10.35 -16.76 -2.95
C CYS A 160 -11.24 -16.47 -1.74
N GLU A 161 -11.58 -15.21 -1.48
CA GLU A 161 -12.42 -14.79 -0.35
C GLU A 161 -13.83 -15.37 -0.44
N ALA A 162 -14.43 -15.38 -1.63
CA ALA A 162 -15.73 -16.01 -1.88
C ALA A 162 -15.68 -17.52 -1.60
N VAL A 163 -14.67 -18.23 -2.12
CA VAL A 163 -14.48 -19.67 -1.91
C VAL A 163 -14.29 -19.99 -0.43
N MET A 164 -13.42 -19.24 0.25
CA MET A 164 -13.12 -19.45 1.67
C MET A 164 -14.35 -19.17 2.54
N THR A 165 -15.11 -18.12 2.22
CA THR A 165 -16.34 -17.74 2.94
C THR A 165 -17.42 -18.82 2.81
N LEU A 166 -17.72 -19.26 1.58
CA LEU A 166 -18.74 -20.29 1.33
C LEU A 166 -18.37 -21.61 2.02
N ALA A 167 -17.10 -22.02 1.92
CA ALA A 167 -16.61 -23.23 2.59
C ALA A 167 -16.74 -23.14 4.12
N ALA A 168 -16.36 -22.01 4.72
CA ALA A 168 -16.45 -21.80 6.17
C ALA A 168 -17.90 -21.85 6.69
N LEU A 169 -18.87 -21.49 5.85
CA LEU A 169 -20.30 -21.56 6.15
C LEU A 169 -20.95 -22.90 5.78
N GLY A 170 -20.23 -23.82 5.13
CA GLY A 170 -20.80 -25.06 4.60
C GLY A 170 -21.80 -24.83 3.45
N VAL A 171 -21.70 -23.69 2.77
CA VAL A 171 -22.57 -23.35 1.63
C VAL A 171 -21.95 -23.90 0.35
N PRO A 172 -22.71 -24.62 -0.51
CA PRO A 172 -22.19 -25.13 -1.77
C PRO A 172 -21.69 -24.03 -2.71
N MET A 173 -20.56 -24.30 -3.37
CA MET A 173 -19.93 -23.39 -4.32
C MET A 173 -20.74 -23.31 -5.63
N PRO A 174 -21.18 -22.11 -6.09
CA PRO A 174 -21.82 -21.97 -7.39
C PRO A 174 -20.78 -22.15 -8.53
N ASN A 175 -21.19 -22.84 -9.61
CA ASN A 175 -20.37 -23.13 -10.79
C ASN A 175 -18.92 -23.55 -10.44
N LYS A 176 -18.78 -24.47 -9.47
CA LYS A 176 -17.51 -24.86 -8.85
C LYS A 176 -16.42 -25.18 -9.89
N GLU A 177 -16.77 -25.91 -10.93
CA GLU A 177 -15.87 -26.42 -11.95
C GLU A 177 -15.33 -25.28 -12.82
N LYS A 178 -16.17 -24.28 -13.13
CA LYS A 178 -15.74 -23.05 -13.80
C LYS A 178 -14.80 -22.25 -12.91
N CYS A 179 -15.10 -22.13 -11.61
CA CYS A 179 -14.21 -21.44 -10.66
C CYS A 179 -12.84 -22.12 -10.59
N ILE A 180 -12.80 -23.46 -10.53
CA ILE A 180 -11.54 -24.23 -10.57
C ILE A 180 -10.77 -23.97 -11.88
N ALA A 181 -11.46 -23.99 -13.02
CA ALA A 181 -10.84 -23.73 -14.32
C ALA A 181 -10.27 -22.30 -14.40
N TRP A 182 -11.02 -21.31 -13.92
CA TRP A 182 -10.60 -19.91 -13.88
C TRP A 182 -9.36 -19.70 -12.99
N LEU A 183 -9.36 -20.28 -11.78
CA LEU A 183 -8.20 -20.25 -10.88
C LEU A 183 -6.97 -20.87 -11.53
N ARG A 184 -7.12 -22.01 -12.22
CA ARG A 184 -6.02 -22.67 -12.94
C ARG A 184 -5.50 -21.82 -14.10
N ALA A 185 -6.38 -21.13 -14.82
CA ALA A 185 -6.01 -20.23 -15.92
C ALA A 185 -5.23 -18.98 -15.44
N CYS A 186 -5.28 -18.65 -14.15
CA CYS A 186 -4.44 -17.62 -13.55
C CYS A 186 -2.99 -18.08 -13.33
N GLN A 187 -2.70 -19.38 -13.39
CA GLN A 187 -1.33 -19.88 -13.30
C GLN A 187 -0.56 -19.55 -14.59
N THR A 188 0.59 -18.91 -14.44
CA THR A 188 1.48 -18.56 -15.56
C THR A 188 2.47 -19.68 -15.85
N SER A 189 3.16 -19.61 -17.00
CA SER A 189 4.23 -20.56 -17.36
C SER A 189 5.40 -20.57 -16.38
N SER A 190 5.61 -19.47 -15.63
CA SER A 190 6.62 -19.40 -14.56
C SER A 190 6.28 -20.28 -13.36
N GLY A 191 5.01 -20.65 -13.19
CA GLY A 191 4.49 -21.42 -12.06
C GLY A 191 3.68 -20.58 -11.06
N GLY A 192 3.97 -19.29 -10.94
CA GLY A 192 3.22 -18.34 -10.11
C GLY A 192 1.89 -17.92 -10.74
N PHE A 193 1.01 -17.30 -9.94
CA PHE A 193 -0.32 -16.88 -10.35
C PHE A 193 -0.42 -15.36 -10.43
N ARG A 194 -1.09 -14.89 -11.48
CA ARG A 194 -1.52 -13.50 -11.66
C ARG A 194 -2.98 -13.32 -11.20
N TRP A 195 -3.48 -12.10 -11.14
CA TRP A 195 -4.80 -11.83 -10.55
C TRP A 195 -5.99 -12.01 -11.51
N SER A 196 -5.75 -12.08 -12.82
CA SER A 196 -6.77 -12.40 -13.83
C SER A 196 -6.16 -13.22 -14.98
N PRO A 197 -6.89 -14.20 -15.55
CA PRO A 197 -6.40 -14.97 -16.68
C PRO A 197 -6.33 -14.18 -18.00
N SER A 198 -7.04 -13.05 -18.11
CA SER A 198 -7.20 -12.29 -19.36
C SER A 198 -6.75 -10.83 -19.29
N ALA A 199 -6.59 -10.25 -18.10
CA ALA A 199 -6.23 -8.85 -17.98
C ALA A 199 -4.85 -8.54 -18.58
N THR A 200 -4.76 -7.43 -19.31
CA THR A 200 -3.54 -6.95 -19.98
C THR A 200 -2.81 -5.85 -19.21
N ALA A 201 -3.33 -5.45 -18.05
CA ALA A 201 -2.71 -4.45 -17.19
C ALA A 201 -1.30 -4.90 -16.77
N HIS A 202 -0.38 -3.94 -16.65
CA HIS A 202 1.00 -4.23 -16.27
C HIS A 202 1.08 -4.89 -14.90
N SER A 203 0.22 -4.48 -13.97
CA SER A 203 0.05 -5.09 -12.65
C SER A 203 -0.36 -6.58 -12.65
N ASN A 204 -0.80 -7.16 -13.76
CA ASN A 204 -1.22 -8.57 -13.85
C ASN A 204 -0.03 -9.54 -13.98
N GLN A 205 0.92 -9.43 -13.07
CA GLN A 205 2.12 -10.29 -12.98
C GLN A 205 1.93 -11.42 -11.96
N PRO A 206 2.70 -12.52 -12.09
CA PRO A 206 2.76 -13.54 -11.05
C PRO A 206 3.30 -12.95 -9.75
N ASP A 207 2.56 -13.16 -8.66
CA ASP A 207 2.85 -12.60 -7.33
C ASP A 207 2.60 -13.62 -6.23
N VAL A 208 3.31 -13.51 -5.10
CA VAL A 208 3.21 -14.47 -4.00
C VAL A 208 1.84 -14.41 -3.32
N TRP A 209 1.23 -13.24 -3.23
CA TRP A 209 -0.10 -13.05 -2.63
C TRP A 209 -1.18 -13.73 -3.48
N TYR A 210 -1.14 -13.53 -4.79
CA TYR A 210 -2.03 -14.19 -5.75
C TYR A 210 -1.77 -15.71 -5.78
N THR A 211 -0.51 -16.14 -5.80
CA THR A 211 -0.16 -17.57 -5.78
C THR A 211 -0.70 -18.25 -4.51
N TRP A 212 -0.48 -17.63 -3.35
CA TRP A 212 -1.01 -18.11 -2.07
C TRP A 212 -2.54 -18.20 -2.05
N ALA A 213 -3.24 -17.16 -2.53
CA ALA A 213 -4.69 -17.14 -2.60
C ALA A 213 -5.25 -18.23 -3.54
N ALA A 214 -4.62 -18.41 -4.70
CA ALA A 214 -5.03 -19.43 -5.67
C ALA A 214 -4.89 -20.85 -5.11
N ILE A 215 -3.75 -21.16 -4.48
CA ILE A 215 -3.50 -22.47 -3.86
C ILE A 215 -4.52 -22.74 -2.74
N ARG A 216 -4.78 -21.73 -1.88
CA ARG A 216 -5.78 -21.84 -0.82
C ARG A 216 -7.17 -22.14 -1.37
N ALA A 217 -7.62 -21.35 -2.36
CA ALA A 217 -8.92 -21.53 -2.97
C ALA A 217 -9.05 -22.91 -3.63
N LEU A 218 -8.06 -23.32 -4.43
CA LEU A 218 -8.06 -24.63 -5.10
C LEU A 218 -8.10 -25.78 -4.09
N LYS A 219 -7.30 -25.72 -3.02
CA LYS A 219 -7.30 -26.74 -1.98
C LYS A 219 -8.62 -26.82 -1.23
N THR A 220 -9.23 -25.68 -0.90
CA THR A 220 -10.56 -25.60 -0.27
C THR A 220 -11.65 -26.19 -1.17
N LEU A 221 -11.52 -26.07 -2.49
CA LEU A 221 -12.42 -26.70 -3.46
C LEU A 221 -12.14 -28.20 -3.68
N GLY A 222 -11.14 -28.78 -3.03
CA GLY A 222 -10.72 -30.17 -3.23
C GLY A 222 -9.98 -30.38 -4.56
N SER A 223 -9.30 -29.35 -5.06
CA SER A 223 -8.59 -29.32 -6.34
C SER A 223 -7.13 -28.93 -6.15
N LYS A 224 -6.40 -28.87 -7.27
CA LYS A 224 -4.97 -28.57 -7.37
C LYS A 224 -4.70 -27.54 -8.46
N SER A 225 -3.56 -26.85 -8.37
CA SER A 225 -3.03 -26.00 -9.45
C SER A 225 -2.81 -26.83 -10.73
N ALA A 226 -2.72 -26.16 -11.88
CA ALA A 226 -2.49 -26.84 -13.16
C ALA A 226 -1.12 -27.56 -13.16
N ASP A 227 -0.10 -26.93 -12.57
CA ASP A 227 1.20 -27.56 -12.31
C ASP A 227 1.68 -27.23 -10.89
N GLU A 228 1.48 -28.15 -9.93
CA GLU A 228 1.96 -28.01 -8.55
C GLU A 228 3.49 -27.95 -8.44
N LYS A 229 4.22 -28.62 -9.35
CA LYS A 229 5.68 -28.65 -9.31
C LYS A 229 6.26 -27.32 -9.78
N ALA A 230 5.73 -26.75 -10.87
CA ALA A 230 6.11 -25.41 -11.32
C ALA A 230 5.77 -24.37 -10.26
N CYS A 231 4.59 -24.46 -9.63
CA CYS A 231 4.20 -23.57 -8.55
C CYS A 231 5.20 -23.62 -7.38
N LEU A 232 5.58 -24.82 -6.92
CA LEU A 232 6.55 -24.96 -5.83
C LEU A 232 7.94 -24.44 -6.22
N ARG A 233 8.40 -24.68 -7.46
CA ARG A 233 9.67 -24.11 -7.96
C ARG A 233 9.64 -22.59 -7.96
N TRP A 234 8.53 -22.00 -8.40
CA TRP A 234 8.33 -20.56 -8.42
C TRP A 234 8.35 -19.96 -7.00
N ILE A 235 7.65 -20.57 -6.04
CA ILE A 235 7.71 -20.14 -4.63
C ILE A 235 9.16 -20.16 -4.10
N ASN A 236 9.94 -21.19 -4.45
CA ASN A 236 11.34 -21.30 -4.03
C ASN A 236 12.27 -20.29 -4.71
N SER A 237 11.92 -19.77 -5.90
CA SER A 237 12.70 -18.72 -6.56
C SER A 237 12.51 -17.35 -5.91
N LEU A 238 11.49 -17.18 -5.07
CA LEU A 238 11.28 -15.96 -4.29
C LEU A 238 12.16 -15.86 -3.04
N GLN A 239 12.80 -16.97 -2.63
CA GLN A 239 13.61 -17.00 -1.40
C GLN A 239 14.91 -16.23 -1.60
N ASN A 240 15.15 -15.21 -0.78
CA ASN A 240 16.35 -14.37 -0.82
C ASN A 240 17.48 -14.93 0.06
N PRO A 241 18.70 -14.38 -0.05
CA PRO A 241 19.85 -14.79 0.77
C PRO A 241 19.63 -14.63 2.28
N ASP A 242 18.73 -13.74 2.71
CA ASP A 242 18.34 -13.57 4.11
C ASP A 242 17.44 -14.69 4.65
N GLY A 243 17.06 -15.66 3.81
CA GLY A 243 16.19 -16.78 4.13
C GLY A 243 14.69 -16.46 4.08
N GLY A 244 14.32 -15.18 4.00
CA GLY A 244 12.96 -14.72 3.74
C GLY A 244 12.59 -14.84 2.26
N PHE A 245 11.38 -14.41 1.92
CA PHE A 245 10.86 -14.44 0.55
C PHE A 245 10.40 -13.07 0.11
N GLY A 246 10.65 -12.67 -1.14
CA GLY A 246 10.08 -11.47 -1.77
C GLY A 246 8.69 -11.69 -2.35
N ASP A 247 7.96 -10.61 -2.66
CA ASP A 247 6.64 -10.72 -3.33
C ASP A 247 6.76 -11.20 -4.79
N ARG A 248 7.84 -10.79 -5.46
CA ARG A 248 8.26 -11.20 -6.81
C ARG A 248 9.75 -11.59 -6.81
N PRO A 249 10.24 -12.35 -7.79
CA PRO A 249 11.66 -12.71 -7.86
C PRO A 249 12.56 -11.46 -7.84
N GLY A 250 13.56 -11.45 -6.96
CA GLY A 250 14.51 -10.33 -6.82
C GLY A 250 14.02 -9.16 -5.95
N TRP A 251 12.77 -9.19 -5.46
CA TRP A 251 12.28 -8.19 -4.52
C TRP A 251 12.71 -8.52 -3.09
N LYS A 252 12.87 -7.48 -2.26
CA LYS A 252 13.26 -7.62 -0.86
C LYS A 252 12.29 -8.52 -0.08
N SER A 253 12.82 -9.31 0.84
CA SER A 253 12.01 -10.10 1.75
C SER A 253 11.20 -9.23 2.70
N ARG A 254 9.94 -9.63 2.95
CA ARG A 254 9.08 -9.05 3.98
C ARG A 254 8.33 -10.14 4.74
N LEU A 255 7.74 -9.79 5.88
CA LEU A 255 7.07 -10.77 6.75
C LEU A 255 5.87 -11.43 6.06
N TYR A 256 5.08 -10.65 5.30
CA TYR A 256 3.90 -11.17 4.60
C TYR A 256 4.25 -12.07 3.42
N SER A 257 5.18 -11.66 2.55
CA SER A 257 5.60 -12.50 1.43
C SER A 257 6.24 -13.81 1.92
N THR A 258 7.03 -13.74 2.99
CA THR A 258 7.55 -14.93 3.70
C THR A 258 6.41 -15.81 4.22
N TYR A 259 5.42 -15.23 4.90
CA TYR A 259 4.23 -15.96 5.35
C TYR A 259 3.47 -16.62 4.19
N TYR A 260 3.20 -15.88 3.12
CA TYR A 260 2.50 -16.38 1.93
C TYR A 260 3.26 -17.52 1.25
N ALA A 261 4.58 -17.39 1.11
CA ALA A 261 5.44 -18.43 0.54
C ALA A 261 5.48 -19.69 1.40
N VAL A 262 5.70 -19.56 2.71
CA VAL A 262 5.79 -20.68 3.66
C VAL A 262 4.44 -21.40 3.76
N HIS A 263 3.33 -20.65 3.83
CA HIS A 263 2.00 -21.24 3.82
C HIS A 263 1.70 -21.93 2.48
N SER A 264 2.09 -21.34 1.35
CA SER A 264 1.96 -21.99 0.04
C SER A 264 2.73 -23.31 -0.02
N ALA A 265 3.98 -23.34 0.47
CA ALA A 265 4.78 -24.56 0.57
C ALA A 265 4.12 -25.61 1.48
N GLN A 266 3.55 -25.21 2.62
CA GLN A 266 2.76 -26.10 3.48
C GLN A 266 1.58 -26.71 2.73
N LEU A 267 0.84 -25.91 1.97
CA LEU A 267 -0.37 -26.36 1.27
C LEU A 267 -0.05 -27.33 0.12
N LEU A 268 1.05 -27.08 -0.61
CA LEU A 268 1.50 -27.90 -1.74
C LEU A 268 2.22 -29.18 -1.31
N ALA A 269 3.13 -29.10 -0.34
CA ALA A 269 3.97 -30.24 0.07
C ALA A 269 3.45 -31.00 1.29
N GLY A 270 2.41 -30.50 1.97
CA GLY A 270 1.93 -31.03 3.26
C GLY A 270 2.88 -30.77 4.43
N ASN A 271 4.07 -30.23 4.17
CA ASN A 271 5.08 -29.85 5.15
C ASN A 271 5.96 -28.74 4.56
N ALA A 272 5.87 -27.53 5.11
CA ALA A 272 6.63 -26.37 4.63
C ALA A 272 8.14 -26.63 4.62
N ARG A 273 8.70 -27.28 5.65
CA ARG A 273 10.15 -27.55 5.75
C ARG A 273 10.67 -28.47 4.65
N ARG A 274 9.80 -29.35 4.11
CA ARG A 274 10.15 -30.23 2.97
C ARG A 274 9.92 -29.54 1.62
N GLY A 275 8.95 -28.62 1.55
CA GLY A 275 8.63 -27.88 0.33
C GLY A 275 9.58 -26.72 0.04
N ILE A 276 10.25 -26.19 1.08
CA ILE A 276 11.22 -25.10 0.97
C ILE A 276 12.62 -25.69 0.75
N THR A 277 13.29 -25.18 -0.27
CA THR A 277 14.66 -25.51 -0.63
C THR A 277 15.60 -24.92 0.42
N GLN A 278 16.54 -25.71 0.90
CA GLN A 278 17.55 -25.21 1.82
C GLN A 278 18.53 -24.30 1.06
N LYS A 279 18.81 -23.12 1.60
CA LYS A 279 19.85 -22.21 1.13
C LYS A 279 20.81 -21.88 2.27
N GLN A 280 22.05 -21.57 1.92
CA GLN A 280 22.99 -20.93 2.85
C GLN A 280 22.66 -19.45 2.91
N MET A 281 22.56 -18.91 4.12
CA MET A 281 22.39 -17.47 4.28
C MET A 281 23.68 -16.77 3.89
N THR A 282 23.57 -15.73 3.09
CA THR A 282 24.70 -14.86 2.73
C THR A 282 24.25 -13.42 2.86
N ASP A 283 25.20 -12.54 3.19
CA ASP A 283 24.92 -11.11 3.14
C ASP A 283 24.61 -10.72 1.70
N GLU A 284 23.50 -10.00 1.51
CA GLU A 284 23.16 -9.45 0.21
C GLU A 284 24.07 -8.25 -0.06
N THR A 285 24.88 -8.33 -1.12
CA THR A 285 25.67 -7.17 -1.57
C THR A 285 24.72 -6.10 -2.07
N THR A 286 24.55 -5.05 -1.27
CA THR A 286 23.74 -3.91 -1.66
C THR A 286 24.51 -3.06 -2.66
N ALA A 287 23.84 -2.55 -3.70
CA ALA A 287 24.41 -1.49 -4.50
C ALA A 287 24.85 -0.33 -3.59
N THR A 288 26.02 0.27 -3.87
CA THR A 288 26.56 1.36 -3.07
C THR A 288 26.40 2.69 -3.80
N ILE A 289 26.03 3.74 -3.07
CA ILE A 289 26.08 5.10 -3.61
C ILE A 289 27.54 5.59 -3.55
N PRO A 290 28.10 6.13 -4.65
CA PRO A 290 29.49 6.59 -4.66
C PRO A 290 29.74 7.75 -3.69
N GLU A 291 30.79 7.63 -2.89
CA GLU A 291 31.27 8.69 -2.00
C GLU A 291 31.71 9.93 -2.79
N GLY A 292 31.41 11.12 -2.26
CA GLY A 292 31.85 12.40 -2.85
C GLY A 292 31.16 12.80 -4.16
N LYS A 293 30.33 11.93 -4.76
CA LYS A 293 29.57 12.26 -5.98
C LYS A 293 28.36 13.14 -5.70
N TYR A 294 27.68 12.89 -4.58
CA TYR A 294 26.41 13.51 -4.22
C TYR A 294 26.48 14.19 -2.86
N ARG A 295 25.50 15.06 -2.61
CA ARG A 295 25.23 15.72 -1.33
C ARG A 295 23.86 15.28 -0.82
N ILE A 296 23.61 15.52 0.45
CA ILE A 296 22.35 15.16 1.11
C ILE A 296 21.51 16.42 1.31
N PHE A 297 20.25 16.34 0.92
CA PHE A 297 19.29 17.44 0.96
C PHE A 297 17.97 16.99 1.58
N GLN A 298 17.16 17.96 2.02
CA GLN A 298 15.87 17.73 2.66
C GLN A 298 14.75 18.42 1.90
N ALA A 299 13.64 17.72 1.68
CA ALA A 299 12.46 18.21 0.98
C ALA A 299 11.21 18.07 1.83
N GLU A 300 10.26 18.97 1.59
CA GLU A 300 8.94 18.99 2.22
C GLU A 300 7.85 19.05 1.15
N HIS A 301 6.85 18.18 1.27
CA HIS A 301 5.72 18.12 0.35
C HIS A 301 4.48 18.68 1.03
N LYS A 302 3.66 19.38 0.24
CA LYS A 302 2.36 19.91 0.68
C LYS A 302 2.48 20.84 1.89
N SER A 303 3.52 21.68 1.85
CA SER A 303 3.76 22.77 2.80
C SER A 303 2.63 23.82 2.72
N PRO A 304 2.33 24.56 3.81
CA PRO A 304 1.36 25.64 3.76
C PRO A 304 1.77 26.74 2.78
N PRO A 305 0.82 27.44 2.15
CA PRO A 305 1.11 28.64 1.35
C PRO A 305 1.60 29.78 2.24
N GLY A 306 2.46 30.64 1.71
CA GLY A 306 2.95 31.80 2.45
C GLY A 306 3.86 32.72 1.66
N ASP A 307 4.31 33.78 2.32
CA ASP A 307 5.15 34.83 1.74
C ASP A 307 6.62 34.68 2.18
N SER A 308 7.29 35.78 2.48
CA SER A 308 8.68 35.79 2.97
C SER A 308 8.84 35.01 4.29
N SER A 309 7.83 35.04 5.16
CA SER A 309 7.86 34.35 6.46
C SER A 309 7.95 32.83 6.33
N MET A 310 7.19 32.26 5.39
CA MET A 310 7.25 30.84 5.05
C MET A 310 8.64 30.45 4.54
N VAL A 311 9.23 31.29 3.67
CA VAL A 311 10.57 31.04 3.11
C VAL A 311 11.64 31.07 4.19
N ASP A 312 11.62 32.06 5.07
CA ASP A 312 12.57 32.16 6.19
C ASP A 312 12.44 30.96 7.15
N ALA A 313 11.21 30.58 7.51
CA ALA A 313 10.96 29.42 8.37
C ALA A 313 11.43 28.10 7.73
N ALA A 314 11.15 27.89 6.44
CA ALA A 314 11.60 26.69 5.74
C ALA A 314 13.15 26.59 5.67
N ALA A 315 13.82 27.72 5.43
CA ALA A 315 15.27 27.78 5.45
C ALA A 315 15.85 27.52 6.86
N GLU A 316 15.22 28.05 7.91
CA GLU A 316 15.60 27.79 9.31
C GLU A 316 15.46 26.30 9.67
N MET A 317 14.42 25.63 9.16
CA MET A 317 14.20 24.19 9.34
C MET A 317 15.16 23.31 8.52
N GLY A 318 16.02 23.91 7.69
CA GLY A 318 17.02 23.20 6.89
C GLY A 318 16.48 22.56 5.61
N PHE A 319 15.30 22.96 5.14
CA PHE A 319 14.77 22.48 3.88
C PHE A 319 15.54 23.06 2.69
N ASN A 320 15.72 22.23 1.67
CA ASN A 320 16.34 22.60 0.40
C ASN A 320 15.35 22.57 -0.77
N LEU A 321 14.22 21.88 -0.62
CA LEU A 321 13.10 21.92 -1.55
C LEU A 321 11.78 22.02 -0.78
N LEU A 322 10.92 22.95 -1.16
CA LEU A 322 9.59 23.16 -0.58
C LEU A 322 8.53 23.07 -1.67
N ALA A 323 7.65 22.07 -1.59
CA ALA A 323 6.49 21.98 -2.46
C ALA A 323 5.28 22.61 -1.76
N VAL A 324 4.86 23.78 -2.24
CA VAL A 324 3.94 24.68 -1.54
C VAL A 324 2.52 24.49 -2.07
N LYS A 325 1.57 24.35 -1.15
CA LYS A 325 0.16 24.22 -1.49
C LYS A 325 -0.36 25.38 -2.32
N ILE A 326 -1.00 25.06 -3.43
CA ILE A 326 -1.81 26.00 -4.21
C ILE A 326 -3.23 25.49 -4.37
N THR A 327 -4.16 26.44 -4.44
CA THR A 327 -5.58 26.17 -4.68
C THR A 327 -5.83 25.83 -6.15
N GLU A 328 -6.90 25.09 -6.41
CA GLU A 328 -7.31 24.72 -7.77
C GLU A 328 -7.52 25.94 -8.68
N LYS A 329 -8.03 27.05 -8.12
CA LYS A 329 -8.22 28.31 -8.87
C LYS A 329 -6.89 28.89 -9.35
N GLN A 330 -5.80 28.70 -8.61
CA GLN A 330 -4.47 29.18 -8.99
C GLN A 330 -3.88 28.38 -10.15
N ILE A 331 -4.29 27.12 -10.32
CA ILE A 331 -3.86 26.24 -11.41
C ILE A 331 -4.44 26.75 -12.75
N ASP A 332 -5.71 27.14 -12.79
CA ASP A 332 -6.36 27.62 -14.01
C ASP A 332 -5.74 28.94 -14.54
N THR A 333 -5.13 29.74 -13.65
CA THR A 333 -4.43 30.99 -14.01
C THR A 333 -2.92 30.84 -14.13
N LEU A 334 -2.41 29.61 -14.06
CA LEU A 334 -0.98 29.33 -13.99
C LEU A 334 -0.30 29.64 -15.33
N GLU A 335 0.64 30.57 -15.33
CA GLU A 335 1.59 30.80 -16.45
C GLU A 335 2.88 30.00 -16.19
N GLY A 336 2.76 28.68 -16.02
CA GLY A 336 3.87 27.76 -15.74
C GLY A 336 4.37 27.75 -14.29
N MET A 337 4.04 28.77 -13.49
CA MET A 337 4.31 28.84 -12.04
C MET A 337 3.40 29.87 -11.37
N SER A 338 2.95 29.60 -10.14
CA SER A 338 2.04 30.51 -9.44
C SER A 338 2.75 31.80 -9.02
N GLN A 339 1.99 32.89 -8.94
CA GLN A 339 2.57 34.18 -8.57
C GLN A 339 3.20 34.17 -7.17
N MET A 340 2.59 33.42 -6.24
CA MET A 340 3.12 33.22 -4.90
C MET A 340 4.47 32.51 -4.94
N VAL A 341 4.58 31.38 -5.66
CA VAL A 341 5.86 30.65 -5.78
C VAL A 341 6.91 31.48 -6.53
N LYS A 342 6.54 32.23 -7.58
CA LYS A 342 7.43 33.19 -8.26
C LYS A 342 8.02 34.20 -7.25
N GLN A 343 7.19 34.78 -6.39
CA GLN A 343 7.63 35.75 -5.37
C GLN A 343 8.49 35.10 -4.28
N ALA A 344 8.11 33.92 -3.79
CA ALA A 344 8.84 33.18 -2.78
C ALA A 344 10.25 32.79 -3.27
N ARG A 345 10.38 32.29 -4.51
CA ARG A 345 11.68 31.99 -5.14
C ARG A 345 12.54 33.24 -5.28
N ALA A 346 11.96 34.36 -5.71
CA ALA A 346 12.68 35.62 -5.83
C ALA A 346 13.18 36.11 -4.46
N TYR A 347 12.39 35.93 -3.40
CA TYR A 347 12.80 36.25 -2.03
C TYR A 347 13.93 35.33 -1.54
N ALA A 348 13.80 34.00 -1.69
CA ALA A 348 14.84 33.03 -1.34
C ALA A 348 16.18 33.36 -2.02
N LYS A 349 16.14 33.71 -3.32
CA LYS A 349 17.33 34.14 -4.07
C LYS A 349 17.95 35.43 -3.51
N ARG A 350 17.14 36.44 -3.16
CA ARG A 350 17.64 37.68 -2.54
C ARG A 350 18.30 37.44 -1.18
N LYS A 351 17.80 36.47 -0.42
CA LYS A 351 18.33 36.07 0.89
C LYS A 351 19.55 35.17 0.81
N GLY A 352 19.83 34.60 -0.37
CA GLY A 352 20.94 33.66 -0.57
C GLY A 352 20.65 32.26 -0.03
N TYR A 353 19.38 31.89 0.16
CA TYR A 353 19.02 30.56 0.62
C TYR A 353 19.15 29.52 -0.50
N SER A 354 19.70 28.35 -0.15
CA SER A 354 19.73 27.17 -1.02
C SER A 354 18.39 26.42 -0.91
N LEU A 355 17.33 27.06 -1.41
CA LEU A 355 15.94 26.60 -1.30
C LEU A 355 15.22 26.71 -2.65
N GLU A 356 14.87 25.56 -3.22
CA GLU A 356 13.99 25.45 -4.37
C GLU A 356 12.53 25.45 -3.90
N ILE A 357 11.65 26.18 -4.59
CA ILE A 357 10.24 26.27 -4.24
C ILE A 357 9.40 25.98 -5.48
N VAL A 358 8.46 25.04 -5.36
CA VAL A 358 7.60 24.56 -6.45
C VAL A 358 6.13 24.55 -6.04
N ASP A 359 5.25 24.58 -7.03
CA ASP A 359 3.80 24.49 -6.80
C ASP A 359 3.39 23.04 -6.52
N PHE A 360 2.50 22.85 -5.54
CA PHE A 360 1.88 21.58 -5.17
C PHE A 360 0.37 21.77 -5.03
N PRO A 361 -0.44 21.41 -6.04
CA PRO A 361 -1.90 21.46 -5.96
C PRO A 361 -2.47 20.71 -4.76
N GLU A 362 -3.30 21.38 -3.96
CA GLU A 362 -4.22 20.69 -3.06
C GLU A 362 -5.43 20.22 -3.90
N ASN A 363 -5.24 19.11 -4.62
CA ASN A 363 -6.11 18.72 -5.72
C ASN A 363 -7.28 17.85 -5.26
N TYR A 364 -8.37 18.51 -4.90
CA TYR A 364 -9.67 17.91 -4.67
C TYR A 364 -10.49 17.81 -5.95
N SER A 365 -9.94 18.05 -7.14
CA SER A 365 -10.70 18.14 -8.38
C SER A 365 -10.60 16.86 -9.19
N HIS A 366 -9.46 16.17 -9.11
CA HIS A 366 -9.29 14.89 -9.78
C HIS A 366 -10.21 13.82 -9.19
N ARG A 367 -10.91 13.12 -10.08
CA ARG A 367 -11.84 12.04 -9.76
C ARG A 367 -11.52 10.86 -10.65
N LEU A 368 -11.58 9.66 -10.10
CA LEU A 368 -11.44 8.44 -10.89
C LEU A 368 -12.29 7.30 -10.32
N GLN A 369 -12.50 6.28 -11.13
CA GLN A 369 -13.09 5.01 -10.71
C GLN A 369 -11.99 3.96 -10.59
N TRP A 370 -11.76 3.46 -9.37
CA TRP A 370 -10.79 2.40 -9.08
C TRP A 370 -11.15 1.13 -9.85
N PRO A 371 -10.20 0.18 -10.04
CA PRO A 371 -10.50 -1.11 -10.67
C PRO A 371 -11.66 -1.88 -10.01
N SER A 372 -11.85 -1.71 -8.71
CA SER A 372 -12.98 -2.27 -7.94
C SER A 372 -14.35 -1.65 -8.29
N GLY A 373 -14.40 -0.61 -9.10
CA GLY A 373 -15.59 0.17 -9.42
C GLY A 373 -15.88 1.30 -8.43
N GLN A 374 -15.09 1.42 -7.36
CA GLN A 374 -15.23 2.48 -6.35
C GLN A 374 -14.90 3.84 -6.96
N ARG A 375 -15.77 4.83 -6.75
CA ARG A 375 -15.45 6.22 -7.07
C ARG A 375 -14.53 6.81 -6.01
N ALA A 376 -13.56 7.60 -6.46
CA ALA A 376 -12.55 8.17 -5.60
C ALA A 376 -12.25 9.64 -5.93
N ASP A 377 -11.84 10.35 -4.90
CA ASP A 377 -11.27 11.69 -4.88
C ASP A 377 -9.92 11.64 -4.15
N HIS A 378 -9.21 12.77 -4.02
CA HIS A 378 -7.87 12.79 -3.39
C HIS A 378 -6.85 11.84 -4.02
N VAL A 379 -6.99 11.61 -5.33
CA VAL A 379 -6.23 10.62 -6.08
C VAL A 379 -4.98 11.21 -6.74
N SER A 380 -4.60 12.45 -6.42
CA SER A 380 -3.59 13.21 -7.16
C SER A 380 -2.84 14.23 -6.31
N ASN A 381 -1.87 13.75 -5.55
CA ASN A 381 -0.80 14.57 -5.02
C ASN A 381 0.33 14.61 -6.05
N LEU A 382 0.73 15.82 -6.44
CA LEU A 382 1.71 16.01 -7.50
C LEU A 382 2.49 17.31 -7.35
N LEU A 383 3.76 17.27 -7.76
CA LEU A 383 4.59 18.45 -7.89
C LEU A 383 4.48 18.98 -9.31
N ILE A 384 4.24 20.29 -9.46
CA ILE A 384 4.30 20.95 -10.75
C ILE A 384 5.77 21.33 -11.02
N PRO A 385 6.37 20.86 -12.12
CA PRO A 385 7.73 21.23 -12.48
C PRO A 385 7.82 22.75 -12.66
N PRO A 386 8.88 23.40 -12.14
CA PRO A 386 9.03 24.83 -12.32
C PRO A 386 9.43 25.15 -13.77
N ASN A 387 9.03 26.32 -14.25
CA ASN A 387 9.45 26.89 -15.54
C ASN A 387 9.00 26.08 -16.77
N LEU A 388 7.78 25.52 -16.75
CA LEU A 388 7.19 24.86 -17.92
C LEU A 388 7.13 25.82 -19.12
N SER A 389 7.51 25.33 -20.30
CA SER A 389 7.25 26.01 -21.57
C SER A 389 5.75 26.11 -21.85
N THR A 390 5.35 26.98 -22.76
CA THR A 390 3.94 27.13 -23.17
C THR A 390 3.31 25.80 -23.62
N SER A 391 4.08 24.96 -24.34
CA SER A 391 3.62 23.64 -24.77
C SER A 391 3.48 22.65 -23.62
N GLU A 392 4.43 22.63 -22.69
CA GLU A 392 4.37 21.73 -21.53
C GLU A 392 3.25 22.12 -20.57
N LEU A 393 3.06 23.43 -20.35
CA LEU A 393 1.93 23.97 -19.59
C LEU A 393 0.60 23.60 -20.24
N SER A 394 0.49 23.68 -21.57
CA SER A 394 -0.71 23.27 -22.29
C SER A 394 -0.99 21.77 -22.11
N ALA A 395 0.05 20.92 -22.18
CA ALA A 395 -0.08 19.49 -21.93
C ALA A 395 -0.47 19.18 -20.49
N TYR A 396 0.13 19.86 -19.51
CA TYR A 396 -0.21 19.76 -18.10
C TYR A 396 -1.68 20.14 -17.86
N ASN A 397 -2.13 21.27 -18.41
CA ASN A 397 -3.51 21.74 -18.27
C ASN A 397 -4.51 20.77 -18.90
N ALA A 398 -4.20 20.21 -20.07
CA ALA A 398 -5.05 19.20 -20.70
C ALA A 398 -5.19 17.94 -19.81
N ALA A 399 -4.08 17.46 -19.24
CA ALA A 399 -4.08 16.34 -18.32
C ALA A 399 -4.87 16.64 -17.03
N TYR A 400 -4.68 17.83 -16.46
CA TYR A 400 -5.41 18.28 -15.27
C TYR A 400 -6.93 18.34 -15.52
N GLN A 401 -7.38 18.92 -16.65
CA GLN A 401 -8.80 18.96 -16.98
C GLN A 401 -9.38 17.56 -17.25
N ALA A 402 -8.61 16.65 -17.86
CA ALA A 402 -9.02 15.26 -18.02
C ALA A 402 -9.26 14.56 -16.66
N GLY A 403 -8.42 14.86 -15.66
CA GLY A 403 -8.56 14.33 -14.31
C GLY A 403 -9.87 14.69 -13.62
N LYS A 404 -10.55 15.77 -14.01
CA LYS A 404 -11.82 16.23 -13.42
C LYS A 404 -13.03 15.42 -13.88
N ILE A 405 -12.89 14.58 -14.91
CA ILE A 405 -14.01 13.88 -15.56
C ILE A 405 -14.58 12.74 -14.70
N GLY A 406 -13.78 12.09 -13.84
CA GLY A 406 -14.18 10.85 -13.18
C GLY A 406 -13.85 9.60 -14.00
N LEU A 407 -12.66 9.56 -14.60
CA LEU A 407 -12.25 8.50 -15.53
C LEU A 407 -12.07 7.14 -14.86
N PRO A 408 -12.32 6.00 -15.54
CA PRO A 408 -11.81 4.71 -15.11
C PRO A 408 -10.29 4.72 -14.95
N TRP A 409 -9.74 3.89 -14.05
CA TRP A 409 -8.29 3.83 -13.78
C TRP A 409 -7.41 3.78 -15.05
N THR A 410 -7.76 2.93 -16.02
CA THR A 410 -7.02 2.82 -17.29
C THR A 410 -6.94 4.14 -18.04
N ASP A 411 -8.06 4.86 -18.13
CA ASP A 411 -8.14 6.15 -18.82
C ASP A 411 -7.48 7.26 -18.01
N PHE A 412 -7.63 7.25 -16.69
CA PHE A 412 -6.96 8.20 -15.80
C PHE A 412 -5.44 8.08 -15.92
N LYS A 413 -4.92 6.86 -15.95
CA LYS A 413 -3.50 6.58 -16.18
C LYS A 413 -3.02 7.16 -17.51
N GLU A 414 -3.74 6.91 -18.61
CA GLU A 414 -3.32 7.33 -19.95
C GLU A 414 -3.50 8.82 -20.22
N GLN A 415 -4.58 9.43 -19.71
CA GLN A 415 -4.93 10.81 -20.00
C GLN A 415 -4.41 11.82 -18.97
N VAL A 416 -4.12 11.37 -17.75
CA VAL A 416 -3.70 12.25 -16.64
C VAL A 416 -2.27 11.96 -16.20
N ILE A 417 -2.02 10.74 -15.73
CA ILE A 417 -0.73 10.39 -15.13
C ILE A 417 0.38 10.41 -16.19
N LYS A 418 0.20 9.66 -17.28
CA LYS A 418 1.24 9.49 -18.32
C LYS A 418 1.73 10.82 -18.93
N PRO A 419 0.86 11.78 -19.29
CA PRO A 419 1.33 13.10 -19.73
C PRO A 419 2.11 13.85 -18.66
N MET A 420 1.70 13.80 -17.39
CA MET A 420 2.40 14.48 -16.30
C MET A 420 3.75 13.82 -15.96
N LEU A 421 3.84 12.48 -16.05
CA LEU A 421 5.12 11.78 -15.87
C LEU A 421 6.18 12.20 -16.89
N LYS A 422 5.78 12.48 -18.14
CA LYS A 422 6.69 13.00 -19.17
C LYS A 422 7.25 14.38 -18.85
N LEU A 423 6.62 15.10 -17.92
CA LEU A 423 7.06 16.40 -17.42
C LEU A 423 7.93 16.27 -16.15
N ASN A 424 8.36 15.05 -15.78
CA ASN A 424 9.13 14.79 -14.56
C ASN A 424 8.37 15.13 -13.27
N THR A 425 7.10 14.78 -13.21
CA THR A 425 6.27 14.90 -12.00
C THR A 425 6.35 13.62 -11.15
N LEU A 426 6.56 13.77 -9.83
CA LEU A 426 6.16 12.72 -8.88
C LEU A 426 4.67 12.82 -8.65
N PHE A 427 3.96 11.72 -8.88
CA PHE A 427 2.51 11.61 -8.85
C PHE A 427 2.15 10.40 -7.99
N TYR A 428 1.39 10.65 -6.93
CA TYR A 428 0.93 9.62 -5.99
C TYR A 428 -0.46 9.97 -5.47
N PRO A 429 -1.28 9.00 -5.03
CA PRO A 429 -2.54 9.31 -4.39
C PRO A 429 -2.28 9.71 -2.94
N GLU A 430 -3.14 10.55 -2.36
CA GLU A 430 -3.14 10.70 -0.90
C GLU A 430 -3.72 9.44 -0.26
N LEU A 431 -4.79 8.87 -0.84
CA LEU A 431 -5.46 7.68 -0.34
C LEU A 431 -5.57 6.60 -1.43
N ASP A 432 -5.15 5.37 -1.09
CA ASP A 432 -5.23 4.18 -1.97
C ASP A 432 -6.36 3.20 -1.59
N TYR A 433 -7.10 3.51 -0.52
CA TYR A 433 -8.37 2.92 -0.07
C TYR A 433 -8.35 1.44 0.35
N THR A 434 -7.88 0.53 -0.51
CA THR A 434 -7.85 -0.91 -0.25
C THR A 434 -6.53 -1.52 -0.70
N MET A 435 -6.13 -2.62 -0.06
CA MET A 435 -4.93 -3.34 -0.45
C MET A 435 -5.00 -3.87 -1.89
N THR A 436 -6.16 -4.36 -2.34
CA THR A 436 -6.38 -4.83 -3.72
C THR A 436 -6.24 -3.70 -4.73
N ASN A 437 -6.77 -2.50 -4.43
CA ASN A 437 -6.60 -1.33 -5.28
C ASN A 437 -5.13 -0.90 -5.31
N ALA A 438 -4.50 -0.73 -4.14
CA ALA A 438 -3.09 -0.36 -4.02
C ALA A 438 -2.19 -1.28 -4.86
N TYR A 439 -2.41 -2.60 -4.79
CA TYR A 439 -1.61 -3.57 -5.56
C TYR A 439 -1.71 -3.32 -7.06
N GLN A 440 -2.92 -3.07 -7.59
CA GLN A 440 -3.08 -2.82 -9.03
C GLN A 440 -2.52 -1.47 -9.46
N VAL A 441 -2.78 -0.40 -8.70
CA VAL A 441 -2.47 0.97 -9.15
C VAL A 441 -0.99 1.33 -8.99
N TYR A 442 -0.33 0.83 -7.95
CA TYR A 442 1.12 1.01 -7.79
C TYR A 442 1.90 0.03 -8.65
N ASP A 443 1.47 -1.23 -8.78
CA ASP A 443 2.18 -2.19 -9.65
C ASP A 443 2.08 -1.78 -11.13
N ASP A 444 1.04 -1.05 -11.54
CA ASP A 444 0.94 -0.47 -12.90
C ASP A 444 2.01 0.61 -13.17
N GLY A 445 2.55 1.27 -12.14
CA GLY A 445 3.58 2.31 -12.25
C GLY A 445 5.03 1.80 -12.16
N LEU A 446 5.22 0.49 -12.06
CA LEU A 446 6.53 -0.15 -12.01
C LEU A 446 7.19 -0.23 -13.39
N ASP A 447 8.48 -0.59 -13.42
CA ASP A 447 9.21 -0.93 -14.65
C ASP A 447 9.14 0.15 -15.75
N GLY A 448 9.09 1.43 -15.34
CA GLY A 448 8.99 2.59 -16.23
C GLY A 448 7.64 2.74 -16.93
N GLN A 449 6.61 2.00 -16.50
CA GLN A 449 5.26 2.11 -17.02
C GLN A 449 4.54 3.36 -16.49
N ALA A 450 3.45 3.72 -17.18
CA ALA A 450 2.58 4.77 -16.69
C ALA A 450 1.78 4.28 -15.46
N GLY A 451 1.80 5.03 -14.37
CA GLY A 451 1.09 4.72 -13.14
C GLY A 451 1.58 5.61 -12.01
N TYR A 452 1.13 5.37 -10.79
CA TYR A 452 1.69 6.11 -9.65
C TYR A 452 3.17 5.76 -9.50
N ASN A 453 4.02 6.79 -9.44
CA ASN A 453 5.48 6.63 -9.39
C ASN A 453 6.07 6.99 -8.02
N ALA A 454 5.24 7.15 -7.00
CA ALA A 454 5.64 7.37 -5.61
C ALA A 454 4.55 6.86 -4.66
N ILE A 455 4.91 6.67 -3.38
CA ILE A 455 4.01 6.14 -2.35
C ILE A 455 4.09 7.02 -1.10
N PRO A 456 2.96 7.52 -0.57
CA PRO A 456 2.98 8.24 0.70
C PRO A 456 3.25 7.26 1.84
N GLY A 457 4.36 7.49 2.55
CA GLY A 457 4.82 6.72 3.70
C GLY A 457 4.74 7.46 5.03
N ALA A 458 4.60 8.79 5.01
CA ALA A 458 4.41 9.61 6.21
C ALA A 458 3.40 10.74 5.98
N HIS A 459 2.66 11.10 7.04
CA HIS A 459 1.62 12.14 7.02
C HIS A 459 1.39 12.80 8.38
N PHE A 460 0.90 14.05 8.43
CA PHE A 460 0.63 14.70 9.72
C PHE A 460 -0.37 13.93 10.60
N GLY A 461 -0.20 14.04 11.92
CA GLY A 461 -1.06 13.43 12.94
C GLY A 461 -0.94 11.90 13.09
N ASN A 462 -0.56 11.21 12.01
CA ASN A 462 -0.20 9.79 11.99
C ASN A 462 1.03 9.61 11.09
N SER A 463 2.20 9.90 11.65
CA SER A 463 3.45 10.07 10.90
C SER A 463 3.95 8.81 10.20
N ASP A 464 3.62 7.60 10.66
CA ASP A 464 4.08 6.35 10.01
C ASP A 464 2.94 5.60 9.32
N TRP A 465 2.68 5.97 8.06
CA TRP A 465 1.70 5.29 7.22
C TRP A 465 2.14 3.92 6.75
N MET A 466 3.45 3.64 6.74
CA MET A 466 3.96 2.30 6.45
C MET A 466 3.56 1.33 7.56
N ARG A 467 3.50 1.78 8.81
CA ARG A 467 2.98 0.97 9.94
C ARG A 467 1.47 0.91 9.97
N HIS A 468 0.77 1.98 9.57
CA HIS A 468 -0.70 2.00 9.54
C HIS A 468 -1.26 1.16 8.38
N PHE A 469 -0.59 1.21 7.21
CA PHE A 469 -0.92 0.48 6.00
C PHE A 469 0.27 -0.42 5.60
N PRO A 470 0.50 -1.52 6.35
CA PRO A 470 1.70 -2.38 6.23
C PRO A 470 1.89 -3.04 4.87
N TYR A 471 0.84 -3.04 4.04
CA TYR A 471 0.96 -3.48 2.66
C TYR A 471 1.81 -2.53 1.80
N LYS A 472 1.99 -1.26 2.19
CA LYS A 472 2.85 -0.29 1.48
C LYS A 472 4.33 -0.67 1.48
N GLU A 473 4.78 -1.46 2.47
CA GLU A 473 6.17 -1.94 2.57
C GLU A 473 6.63 -2.70 1.33
N ARG A 474 5.69 -3.34 0.64
CA ARG A 474 5.89 -4.09 -0.62
C ARG A 474 6.76 -3.34 -1.65
N TRP A 475 6.60 -2.03 -1.74
CA TRP A 475 7.25 -1.22 -2.77
C TRP A 475 8.50 -0.48 -2.30
N ILE A 476 8.97 -0.73 -1.07
CA ILE A 476 10.25 -0.16 -0.61
C ILE A 476 11.37 -0.64 -1.55
N GLY A 477 12.04 0.32 -2.18
CA GLY A 477 13.09 0.07 -3.17
C GLY A 477 12.57 -0.25 -4.57
N GLN A 478 11.25 -0.31 -4.77
CA GLN A 478 10.62 -0.41 -6.10
C GLN A 478 10.10 0.95 -6.56
N LEU A 479 9.50 1.72 -5.65
CA LEU A 479 9.05 3.09 -5.87
C LEU A 479 9.57 4.00 -4.74
N PRO A 480 9.78 5.31 -5.00
CA PRO A 480 10.12 6.27 -3.96
C PRO A 480 9.01 6.35 -2.91
N ILE A 481 9.40 6.25 -1.64
CA ILE A 481 8.53 6.49 -0.51
C ILE A 481 8.66 7.96 -0.11
N VAL A 482 7.56 8.69 -0.08
CA VAL A 482 7.52 10.13 0.20
C VAL A 482 6.86 10.43 1.53
N ALA A 483 7.32 11.46 2.21
CA ALA A 483 6.65 12.09 3.33
C ALA A 483 5.80 13.26 2.81
N ASP A 484 4.55 13.35 3.24
CA ASP A 484 3.59 14.37 2.80
C ASP A 484 3.00 15.07 4.02
N ALA A 485 3.37 16.32 4.30
CA ALA A 485 2.95 16.95 5.54
C ALA A 485 1.50 17.41 5.58
N ASP A 486 0.91 17.69 4.43
CA ASP A 486 -0.41 18.30 4.31
C ASP A 486 -0.70 19.43 5.32
N ALA A 487 0.30 20.27 5.58
CA ALA A 487 0.22 21.32 6.60
C ALA A 487 -0.57 22.54 6.08
N HIS A 488 -1.43 23.15 6.90
CA HIS A 488 -2.31 24.27 6.48
C HIS A 488 -2.00 25.61 7.17
N GLY A 489 -2.18 26.75 6.50
CA GLY A 489 -2.02 28.05 7.14
C GLY A 489 -0.54 28.43 7.38
N ASP A 490 -0.11 28.59 8.63
CA ASP A 490 1.24 29.06 8.97
C ASP A 490 2.18 27.90 9.28
N ILE A 491 3.28 27.79 8.52
CA ILE A 491 4.30 26.74 8.68
C ILE A 491 4.88 26.65 10.10
N ASN A 492 4.98 27.76 10.82
CA ASN A 492 5.51 27.74 12.20
C ASN A 492 4.58 27.03 13.17
N GLN A 493 3.26 27.08 12.93
CA GLN A 493 2.28 26.35 13.74
C GLN A 493 2.36 24.83 13.51
N TRP A 494 2.91 24.40 12.37
CA TRP A 494 3.07 23.00 12.01
C TRP A 494 4.45 22.44 12.34
N ARG A 495 5.40 23.26 12.80
CA ARG A 495 6.80 22.86 13.05
C ARG A 495 6.91 21.55 13.85
N LYS A 496 6.08 21.38 14.89
CA LYS A 496 6.04 20.13 15.68
C LYS A 496 5.87 18.89 14.80
N TYR A 497 4.90 18.91 13.88
CA TYR A 497 4.58 17.78 13.01
C TYR A 497 5.59 17.65 11.88
N LEU A 498 6.03 18.78 11.32
CA LEU A 498 7.05 18.78 10.29
C LEU A 498 8.31 18.11 10.82
N ASP A 499 8.80 18.45 12.02
CA ASP A 499 10.01 17.85 12.61
C ASP A 499 9.95 16.33 12.88
N GLU A 500 8.78 15.71 12.77
CA GLU A 500 8.61 14.26 12.87
C GLU A 500 9.09 13.52 11.61
N PHE A 501 9.14 14.14 10.43
CA PHE A 501 9.55 13.44 9.21
C PHE A 501 10.17 14.36 8.15
N ARG A 502 10.93 13.75 7.23
CA ARG A 502 11.55 14.44 6.09
C ARG A 502 11.60 13.52 4.87
N ASN A 503 11.51 14.13 3.68
CA ASN A 503 12.05 13.54 2.46
C ASN A 503 13.55 13.84 2.39
N VAL A 504 14.42 12.86 2.66
CA VAL A 504 15.88 13.04 2.57
C VAL A 504 16.37 12.44 1.26
N TYR A 505 17.03 13.23 0.42
CA TYR A 505 17.47 12.81 -0.91
C TYR A 505 18.96 13.03 -1.14
N ILE A 506 19.56 12.12 -1.90
CA ILE A 506 20.99 12.10 -2.23
C ILE A 506 21.17 12.50 -3.70
N ALA A 507 21.62 13.71 -3.95
CA ALA A 507 21.62 14.32 -5.28
C ALA A 507 22.83 15.24 -5.55
N GLU A 508 23.00 15.69 -6.79
CA GLU A 508 24.10 16.58 -7.16
C GLU A 508 23.90 17.99 -6.60
N ASP A 509 22.66 18.49 -6.65
CA ASP A 509 22.23 19.73 -6.02
C ASP A 509 20.78 19.63 -5.51
N TYR A 510 20.26 20.75 -4.97
CA TYR A 510 18.94 20.80 -4.37
C TYR A 510 17.79 21.10 -5.36
N HIS A 511 18.09 21.40 -6.63
CA HIS A 511 17.08 21.83 -7.59
C HIS A 511 16.11 20.69 -7.93
N TYR A 512 14.91 21.09 -8.39
CA TYR A 512 13.81 20.17 -8.69
C TYR A 512 14.22 18.99 -9.58
N ALA A 513 14.97 19.22 -10.65
CA ALA A 513 15.40 18.16 -11.57
C ALA A 513 16.23 17.07 -10.86
N ASN A 514 17.13 17.47 -9.96
CA ASN A 514 17.98 16.57 -9.20
C ASN A 514 17.22 15.86 -8.05
N TYR A 515 16.17 16.48 -7.53
CA TYR A 515 15.22 15.81 -6.63
C TYR A 515 14.48 14.67 -7.35
N ILE A 516 13.95 14.92 -8.55
CA ILE A 516 13.25 13.90 -9.34
C ILE A 516 14.20 12.78 -9.76
N ASP A 517 15.40 13.13 -10.22
CA ASP A 517 16.46 12.16 -10.54
C ASP A 517 16.79 11.28 -9.33
N ALA A 518 16.94 11.86 -8.14
CA ALA A 518 17.17 11.09 -6.92
C ALA A 518 15.99 10.15 -6.59
N ALA A 519 14.75 10.62 -6.72
CA ALA A 519 13.56 9.81 -6.47
C ALA A 519 13.45 8.61 -7.44
N GLN A 520 13.66 8.85 -8.74
CA GLN A 520 13.57 7.82 -9.79
C GLN A 520 14.72 6.79 -9.73
N ASN A 521 15.87 7.17 -9.17
CA ASN A 521 17.05 6.32 -9.07
C ASN A 521 17.30 5.77 -7.66
N GLY A 522 16.26 5.65 -6.84
CA GLY A 522 16.35 5.00 -5.53
C GLY A 522 17.24 5.73 -4.51
N ARG A 523 17.42 7.04 -4.66
CA ARG A 523 18.23 7.91 -3.79
C ARG A 523 17.39 8.82 -2.89
N LEU A 524 16.08 8.60 -2.82
CA LEU A 524 15.15 9.24 -1.89
C LEU A 524 14.79 8.30 -0.73
N VAL A 525 14.76 8.85 0.49
CA VAL A 525 14.36 8.14 1.71
C VAL A 525 13.38 8.99 2.51
N CYS A 526 12.19 8.44 2.78
CA CYS A 526 11.29 8.98 3.79
C CYS A 526 11.84 8.60 5.17
N VAL A 527 12.19 9.61 5.98
CA VAL A 527 12.76 9.43 7.32
C VAL A 527 11.75 9.93 8.35
N ILE A 528 11.44 9.11 9.35
CA ILE A 528 10.54 9.46 10.46
C ILE A 528 11.31 9.40 11.77
N ARG A 529 11.13 10.41 12.61
CA ARG A 529 11.67 10.52 13.96
C ARG A 529 10.52 10.50 14.96
N TYR A 530 10.52 9.50 15.84
CA TYR A 530 9.60 9.44 16.98
C TYR A 530 10.08 10.30 18.14
N GLU A 531 9.15 10.68 19.02
CA GLU A 531 9.47 11.36 20.29
C GLU A 531 10.41 10.54 21.18
N SER A 532 10.40 9.20 21.05
CA SER A 532 11.33 8.28 21.73
C SER A 532 12.79 8.39 21.25
N GLY A 533 13.04 9.11 20.16
CA GLY A 533 14.35 9.19 19.49
C GLY A 533 14.59 8.06 18.48
N GLU A 534 13.66 7.10 18.34
CA GLU A 534 13.73 6.09 17.30
C GLU A 534 13.59 6.73 15.90
N ILE A 535 14.43 6.29 14.96
CA ILE A 535 14.40 6.75 13.57
C ILE A 535 14.02 5.59 12.66
N ARG A 536 13.05 5.82 11.76
CA ARG A 536 12.68 4.91 10.67
C ARG A 536 13.15 5.46 9.34
N TYR A 537 13.49 4.52 8.45
CA TYR A 537 13.98 4.81 7.10
C TYR A 537 13.18 3.97 6.11
N TYR A 538 12.50 4.62 5.18
CA TYR A 538 11.77 3.98 4.10
C TYR A 538 12.33 4.45 2.76
N GLY A 539 13.14 3.61 2.13
CA GLY A 539 13.81 3.89 0.86
C GLY A 539 14.65 2.69 0.40
N ALA A 540 15.32 2.84 -0.74
CA ALA A 540 16.16 1.77 -1.27
C ALA A 540 17.30 1.42 -0.28
N PRO A 541 17.67 0.15 -0.12
CA PRO A 541 18.71 -0.27 0.83
C PRO A 541 20.03 0.51 0.72
N ALA A 542 20.47 0.81 -0.51
CA ALA A 542 21.66 1.60 -0.81
C ALA A 542 21.60 3.01 -0.20
N ALA A 543 20.47 3.71 -0.39
CA ALA A 543 20.26 5.05 0.13
C ALA A 543 20.13 5.04 1.66
N VAL A 544 19.42 4.07 2.23
CA VAL A 544 19.31 3.93 3.69
C VAL A 544 20.69 3.68 4.33
N ALA A 545 21.51 2.82 3.75
CA ALA A 545 22.87 2.56 4.22
C ALA A 545 23.74 3.84 4.16
N TYR A 546 23.67 4.56 3.03
CA TYR A 546 24.38 5.83 2.85
C TYR A 546 23.96 6.86 3.91
N LEU A 547 22.66 7.12 4.07
CA LEU A 547 22.18 8.09 5.05
C LEU A 547 22.56 7.72 6.49
N LYS A 548 22.53 6.43 6.85
CA LYS A 548 22.97 5.98 8.18
C LYS A 548 24.46 6.25 8.41
N LYS A 549 25.31 6.04 7.41
CA LYS A 549 26.75 6.33 7.47
C LYS A 549 27.02 7.83 7.62
N HIS A 550 26.26 8.66 6.91
CA HIS A 550 26.43 10.12 6.85
C HIS A 550 25.45 10.89 7.75
N ARG A 551 24.99 10.27 8.86
CA ARG A 551 23.91 10.82 9.71
C ARG A 551 24.16 12.25 10.19
N SER A 552 25.41 12.58 10.54
CA SER A 552 25.80 13.90 11.02
C SER A 552 25.64 15.01 9.97
N GLU A 553 25.53 14.68 8.69
CA GLU A 553 25.44 15.66 7.60
C GLU A 553 24.00 16.15 7.35
N TRP A 554 22.98 15.42 7.79
CA TRP A 554 21.58 15.71 7.47
C TRP A 554 20.62 15.65 8.65
N GLN A 555 21.09 15.20 9.83
CA GLN A 555 20.28 15.21 11.04
C GLN A 555 19.79 16.62 11.37
N TRP A 556 18.47 16.77 11.57
CA TRP A 556 17.81 18.06 11.82
C TRP A 556 17.35 18.29 13.28
N TRP A 557 17.60 17.34 14.18
CA TRP A 557 17.21 17.42 15.59
C TRP A 557 18.39 17.58 16.55
#